data_AF-A0A2J8V5B9-F1
#
_entry.id   AF-A0A2J8V5B9-F1
#
_cell.length_a   1.000
_cell.length_b   1.000
_cell.length_c   1.000
_cell.angle_alpha   90.00
_cell.angle_beta   90.00
_cell.angle_gamma   90.00
#
_symmetry.space_group_name_H-M   'P 1'
#
loop_
_entity.id
_entity.type
_entity.pdbx_description
1 polymer ?
#
loop_
_entity_poly.entity_id
_entity_poly.type
_entity_poly.pdbx_seq_one_letter_code
_entity_poly.pdbx_strand_id
1 'polypeptide(L)'
;MGAGALAICQSKAAVRLKEDMKKIVAVPLNEQKDFTYQKLFGVSLQELQRQGLTENGIPAVVWSIVEYLTQHGLTQEGLFRVNGNVKVVEQLRLKFESGVPVELGKDGDVCSAASLLKLFLRELPDSLITSALQPRFIQLFQDLGWQKDKWLNVERRRSD
;
A
#
# COMPACT_ATOMS: atom_id res chain seq x y z
N MET A 1 -47.04 -18.79 43.28
CA MET A 1 -46.78 -17.41 43.76
C MET A 1 -45.35 -17.44 44.30
N GLY A 2 -44.35 -16.67 43.89
CA GLY A 2 -44.24 -15.57 42.95
C GLY A 2 -42.76 -15.46 42.50
N ALA A 3 -42.53 -14.58 41.53
CA ALA A 3 -41.34 -14.46 40.71
C ALA A 3 -40.08 -13.96 41.43
N GLY A 4 -38.91 -14.40 40.96
CA GLY A 4 -37.61 -13.81 41.27
C GLY A 4 -37.40 -12.49 40.53
N ALA A 5 -36.69 -11.56 41.17
CA ALA A 5 -36.20 -10.33 40.55
C ALA A 5 -34.69 -10.24 40.79
N LEU A 6 -33.90 -10.45 39.72
CA LEU A 6 -32.49 -10.07 39.68
C LEU A 6 -32.44 -8.57 39.38
N ALA A 7 -31.90 -7.78 40.31
CA ALA A 7 -31.66 -6.36 40.11
C ALA A 7 -30.50 -6.16 39.12
N ILE A 8 -30.78 -5.55 37.97
CA ILE A 8 -29.74 -5.09 37.04
C ILE A 8 -29.24 -3.74 37.54
N CYS A 9 -28.04 -3.71 38.10
CA CYS A 9 -27.33 -2.49 38.47
C CYS A 9 -26.88 -1.78 37.18
N GLN A 10 -27.59 -0.74 36.75
CA GLN A 10 -27.17 0.10 35.63
C GLN A 10 -26.36 1.29 36.15
N SER A 11 -25.04 1.23 35.97
CA SER A 11 -24.13 2.33 36.28
C SER A 11 -24.44 3.56 35.42
N LYS A 12 -24.90 4.65 36.06
CA LYS A 12 -25.21 5.97 35.45
C LYS A 12 -24.11 6.53 34.52
N ALA A 13 -22.85 6.11 34.69
CA ALA A 13 -21.74 6.53 33.85
C ALA A 13 -21.88 6.04 32.38
N ALA A 14 -22.42 4.84 32.16
CA ALA A 14 -22.57 4.27 30.82
C ALA A 14 -23.65 4.98 29.98
N VAL A 15 -24.69 5.51 30.63
CA VAL A 15 -25.77 6.24 29.97
C VAL A 15 -25.28 7.62 29.49
N ARG A 16 -24.46 8.31 30.29
CA ARG A 16 -23.97 9.66 29.97
C ARG A 16 -23.01 9.68 28.79
N LEU A 17 -22.18 8.64 28.63
CA LEU A 17 -21.30 8.50 27.46
C LEU A 17 -22.07 8.39 26.13
N LYS A 18 -23.29 7.81 26.14
CA LYS A 18 -24.11 7.71 24.92
C LYS A 18 -24.81 9.02 24.57
N GLU A 19 -25.22 9.79 25.58
CA GLU A 19 -25.85 11.10 25.38
C GLU A 19 -24.87 12.14 24.84
N ASP A 20 -23.64 12.16 25.36
CA ASP A 20 -22.62 13.12 24.94
C ASP A 20 -22.11 12.83 23.51
N MET A 21 -22.13 11.57 23.05
CA MET A 21 -21.86 11.23 21.64
C MET A 21 -22.92 11.77 20.67
N LYS A 22 -24.14 12.06 21.15
CA LYS A 22 -25.25 12.56 20.33
C LYS A 22 -25.28 14.10 20.26
N LYS A 23 -24.52 14.80 21.12
CA LYS A 23 -24.58 16.27 21.24
C LYS A 23 -23.39 17.04 20.63
N ILE A 24 -22.46 16.36 19.97
CA ILE A 24 -21.27 16.98 19.36
C ILE A 24 -21.49 17.38 17.87
N VAL A 25 -22.62 17.03 17.24
CA VAL A 25 -22.88 17.35 15.82
C VAL A 25 -23.93 18.45 15.70
N ALA A 26 -23.51 19.68 15.98
CA ALA A 26 -24.22 20.89 15.56
C ALA A 26 -23.20 21.98 15.19
N VAL A 27 -22.38 21.69 14.18
CA VAL A 27 -21.50 22.66 13.52
C VAL A 27 -21.96 22.73 12.05
N PRO A 28 -22.09 23.92 11.44
CA PRO A 28 -22.74 24.07 10.15
C PRO A 28 -21.95 23.39 9.03
N LEU A 29 -22.68 22.79 8.10
CA LEU A 29 -22.20 22.09 6.91
C LEU A 29 -21.35 22.99 6.02
N ASN A 30 -20.05 22.73 5.95
CA ASN A 30 -19.24 23.06 4.78
C ASN A 30 -18.21 21.93 4.57
N GLU A 31 -18.47 21.10 3.56
CA GLU A 31 -17.60 20.06 2.98
C GLU A 31 -17.03 18.98 3.93
N GLN A 32 -17.89 18.30 4.68
CA GLN A 32 -17.52 16.98 5.25
C GLN A 32 -17.70 15.90 4.18
N LYS A 33 -16.64 15.66 3.39
CA LYS A 33 -16.53 14.44 2.58
C LYS A 33 -16.55 13.26 3.56
N ASP A 34 -17.58 12.42 3.52
CA ASP A 34 -17.64 11.18 4.30
C ASP A 34 -16.33 10.40 4.06
N PHE A 35 -15.45 10.36 5.06
CA PHE A 35 -14.18 9.64 4.97
C PHE A 35 -14.49 8.15 5.07
N THR A 36 -14.76 7.52 3.92
CA THR A 36 -14.85 6.08 3.84
C THR A 36 -13.44 5.52 3.90
N TYR A 37 -13.10 4.81 4.98
CA TYR A 37 -11.87 4.04 5.04
C TYR A 37 -11.88 2.99 3.92
N GLN A 38 -10.91 3.08 3.02
CA GLN A 38 -10.78 2.21 1.87
C GLN A 38 -9.47 1.45 1.96
N LYS A 39 -9.58 0.12 2.08
CA LYS A 39 -8.41 -0.74 2.17
C LYS A 39 -7.72 -0.81 0.81
N LEU A 40 -6.45 -0.42 0.75
CA LEU A 40 -5.65 -0.38 -0.48
C LEU A 40 -4.52 -1.42 -0.43
N PHE A 41 -3.92 -1.60 0.74
CA PHE A 41 -2.80 -2.51 0.93
C PHE A 41 -3.30 -3.90 1.33
N GLY A 42 -2.64 -4.96 0.83
CA GLY A 42 -3.08 -6.32 1.07
C GLY A 42 -4.33 -6.74 0.27
N VAL A 43 -4.69 -5.98 -0.77
CA VAL A 43 -5.85 -6.23 -1.65
C VAL A 43 -5.34 -6.64 -3.03
N SER A 44 -6.03 -7.57 -3.69
CA SER A 44 -5.63 -8.00 -5.03
C SER A 44 -5.83 -6.87 -6.04
N LEU A 45 -4.98 -6.82 -7.08
CA LEU A 45 -5.10 -5.81 -8.13
C LEU A 45 -6.45 -5.88 -8.86
N GLN A 46 -7.00 -7.08 -9.04
CA GLN A 46 -8.32 -7.29 -9.62
C GLN A 46 -9.43 -6.65 -8.77
N GLU A 47 -9.33 -6.76 -7.43
CA GLU A 47 -10.30 -6.16 -6.53
C GLU A 47 -10.19 -4.63 -6.53
N LEU A 48 -8.96 -4.08 -6.52
CA LEU A 48 -8.76 -2.63 -6.66
C LEU A 48 -9.35 -2.09 -7.97
N GLN A 49 -9.22 -2.84 -9.06
CA GLN A 49 -9.84 -2.50 -10.33
C GLN A 49 -11.37 -2.54 -10.27
N ARG A 50 -11.95 -3.58 -9.65
CA ARG A 50 -13.40 -3.71 -9.45
C ARG A 50 -13.97 -2.56 -8.61
N GLN A 51 -13.21 -2.05 -7.65
CA GLN A 51 -13.57 -0.90 -6.82
C GLN A 51 -13.37 0.46 -7.53
N GLY A 52 -12.88 0.48 -8.77
CA GLY A 52 -12.63 1.73 -9.50
C GLY A 52 -11.44 2.52 -9.00
N LEU A 53 -10.50 1.87 -8.30
CA LEU A 53 -9.29 2.50 -7.74
C LEU A 53 -8.06 2.43 -8.65
N THR A 54 -8.28 2.03 -9.89
CA THR A 54 -7.22 1.89 -10.89
C THR A 54 -7.52 2.75 -12.10
N GLU A 55 -6.51 3.39 -12.63
CA GLU A 55 -6.55 4.05 -13.93
C GLU A 55 -5.64 3.28 -14.89
N ASN A 56 -6.14 2.88 -16.05
CA ASN A 56 -5.39 2.08 -17.03
C ASN A 56 -4.76 0.79 -16.46
N GLY A 57 -5.43 0.18 -15.48
CA GLY A 57 -4.93 -1.03 -14.78
C GLY A 57 -3.88 -0.77 -13.71
N ILE A 58 -3.55 0.50 -13.41
CA ILE A 58 -2.60 0.88 -12.38
C ILE A 58 -3.34 1.47 -11.17
N PRO A 59 -3.14 0.95 -9.94
CA PRO A 59 -3.73 1.54 -8.74
C PRO A 59 -3.28 2.99 -8.55
N ALA A 60 -4.22 3.89 -8.23
CA ALA A 60 -3.94 5.32 -8.07
C ALA A 60 -2.83 5.59 -7.04
N VAL A 61 -2.81 4.83 -5.93
CA VAL A 61 -1.73 4.90 -4.92
C VAL A 61 -0.35 4.61 -5.51
N VAL A 62 -0.24 3.62 -6.39
CA VAL A 62 1.03 3.28 -7.06
C VAL A 62 1.45 4.42 -7.98
N TRP A 63 0.50 4.96 -8.76
CA TRP A 63 0.74 6.09 -9.65
C TRP A 63 1.30 7.30 -8.89
N SER A 64 0.62 7.74 -7.83
CA SER A 64 1.06 8.89 -7.02
C SER A 64 2.44 8.70 -6.41
N ILE A 65 2.75 7.50 -5.90
CA ILE A 65 4.08 7.23 -5.32
C ILE A 65 5.16 7.24 -6.41
N VAL A 66 4.92 6.59 -7.55
CA VAL A 66 5.89 6.55 -8.65
C VAL A 66 6.14 7.94 -9.21
N GLU A 67 5.09 8.72 -9.44
CA GLU A 67 5.20 10.11 -9.91
C GLU A 67 6.05 10.96 -8.98
N TYR A 68 5.79 10.89 -7.66
CA TYR A 68 6.59 11.60 -6.67
C TYR A 68 8.06 11.18 -6.69
N LEU A 69 8.34 9.87 -6.76
CA LEU A 69 9.72 9.33 -6.81
C LEU A 69 10.44 9.68 -8.11
N THR A 70 9.74 9.76 -9.24
CA THR A 70 10.31 10.22 -10.51
C THR A 70 10.69 11.70 -10.45
N GLN A 71 9.88 12.53 -9.79
CA GLN A 71 10.14 13.97 -9.69
C GLN A 71 11.20 14.31 -8.63
N HIS A 72 11.25 13.59 -7.50
CA HIS A 72 12.05 13.98 -6.33
C HIS A 72 13.11 12.94 -5.92
N GLY A 73 12.99 11.69 -6.38
CA GLY A 73 13.78 10.57 -5.87
C GLY A 73 14.98 10.18 -6.72
N LEU A 74 15.07 10.61 -7.98
CA LEU A 74 16.10 10.12 -8.92
C LEU A 74 17.54 10.49 -8.51
N THR A 75 17.72 11.53 -7.71
CA THR A 75 19.02 11.95 -7.17
C THR A 75 19.29 11.43 -5.76
N GLN A 76 18.35 10.68 -5.15
CA GLN A 76 18.51 10.12 -3.81
C GLN A 76 19.51 8.96 -3.83
N GLU A 77 20.62 9.11 -3.11
CA GLU A 77 21.58 8.03 -2.95
C GLU A 77 20.92 6.82 -2.29
N GLY A 78 21.07 5.66 -2.92
CA GLY A 78 20.51 4.41 -2.39
C GLY A 78 18.99 4.33 -2.44
N LEU A 79 18.33 5.04 -3.36
CA LEU A 79 16.89 4.87 -3.63
C LEU A 79 16.53 3.38 -3.75
N PHE A 80 15.43 2.98 -3.11
CA PHE A 80 14.97 1.58 -2.92
C PHE A 80 15.89 0.66 -2.08
N ARG A 81 17.18 0.96 -1.94
CA ARG A 81 18.12 0.21 -1.07
C ARG A 81 18.01 0.64 0.40
N VAL A 82 18.04 1.94 0.66
CA VAL A 82 17.89 2.50 2.01
C VAL A 82 16.40 2.44 2.40
N ASN A 83 16.12 2.00 3.63
CA ASN A 83 14.75 1.94 4.13
C ASN A 83 14.34 3.30 4.71
N GLY A 84 13.14 3.77 4.34
CA GLY A 84 12.48 4.87 5.03
C GLY A 84 12.04 4.52 6.45
N ASN A 85 11.64 5.54 7.19
CA ASN A 85 11.21 5.40 8.57
C ASN A 85 9.89 4.60 8.66
N VAL A 86 9.91 3.47 9.38
CA VAL A 86 8.77 2.55 9.49
C VAL A 86 7.49 3.25 9.99
N LYS A 87 7.60 4.19 10.93
CA LYS A 87 6.44 4.92 11.45
C LYS A 87 5.83 5.83 10.38
N VAL A 88 6.68 6.51 9.62
CA VAL A 88 6.25 7.40 8.52
C VAL A 88 5.60 6.58 7.40
N VAL A 89 6.15 5.43 7.07
CA VAL A 89 5.56 4.50 6.08
C VAL A 89 4.15 4.07 6.51
N GLU A 90 3.97 3.69 7.77
CA GLU A 90 2.66 3.29 8.28
C GLU A 90 1.68 4.47 8.34
N GLN A 91 2.14 5.66 8.70
CA GLN A 91 1.33 6.88 8.66
C GLN A 91 0.86 7.19 7.22
N LEU A 92 1.75 7.09 6.24
CA LEU A 92 1.41 7.29 4.83
C LEU A 92 0.39 6.26 4.34
N ARG A 93 0.57 4.97 4.69
CA ARG A 93 -0.40 3.91 4.40
C ARG A 93 -1.80 4.29 4.90
N LEU A 94 -1.91 4.61 6.20
CA LEU A 94 -3.19 4.96 6.82
C LEU A 94 -3.80 6.23 6.18
N LYS A 95 -2.97 7.18 5.75
CA LYS A 95 -3.44 8.40 5.09
C LYS A 95 -3.99 8.12 3.68
N PHE A 96 -3.36 7.23 2.92
CA PHE A 96 -3.91 6.77 1.64
C PHE A 96 -5.23 6.01 1.84
N GLU A 97 -5.30 5.15 2.85
CA GLU A 97 -6.51 4.35 3.14
C GLU A 97 -7.65 5.17 3.78
N SER A 98 -7.39 6.36 4.32
CA SER A 98 -8.43 7.24 4.85
C SER A 98 -9.14 8.08 3.78
N GLY A 99 -8.66 8.06 2.53
CA GLY A 99 -9.20 8.87 1.44
C GLY A 99 -8.87 10.37 1.54
N VAL A 100 -8.02 10.75 2.50
CA VAL A 100 -7.49 12.11 2.65
C VAL A 100 -6.40 12.33 1.58
N PRO A 101 -6.33 13.51 0.94
CA PRO A 101 -5.24 13.84 0.05
C PRO A 101 -3.87 13.64 0.73
N VAL A 102 -3.01 12.83 0.11
CA VAL A 102 -1.66 12.56 0.58
C VAL A 102 -0.67 13.42 -0.19
N GLU A 103 0.15 14.17 0.54
CA GLU A 103 1.25 14.93 -0.04
C GLU A 103 2.56 14.30 0.42
N LEU A 104 3.10 13.38 -0.38
CA LEU A 104 4.26 12.54 -0.02
C LEU A 104 5.49 13.33 0.46
N GLY A 105 5.72 14.53 -0.08
CA GLY A 105 6.83 15.40 0.34
C GLY A 105 6.60 16.19 1.65
N LYS A 106 5.34 16.36 2.08
CA LYS A 106 4.99 17.00 3.36
C LYS A 106 4.78 15.98 4.47
N ASP A 107 4.16 14.85 4.13
CA ASP A 107 3.81 13.79 5.07
C ASP A 107 4.95 12.79 5.31
N GLY A 108 6.02 12.85 4.51
CA GLY A 108 7.16 11.93 4.61
C GLY A 108 8.38 12.38 3.81
N ASP A 109 9.22 11.41 3.44
CA ASP A 109 10.45 11.60 2.68
C ASP A 109 10.58 10.60 1.52
N VAL A 110 11.58 10.80 0.65
CA VAL A 110 11.83 9.94 -0.52
C VAL A 110 12.03 8.47 -0.13
N CYS A 111 12.80 8.21 0.94
CA CYS A 111 13.07 6.85 1.40
C CYS A 111 11.79 6.16 1.90
N SER A 112 10.88 6.91 2.52
CA SER A 112 9.60 6.46 3.04
C SER A 112 8.61 6.19 1.91
N ALA A 113 8.54 7.05 0.91
CA ALA A 113 7.76 6.80 -0.32
C ALA A 113 8.27 5.55 -1.07
N ALA A 114 9.59 5.37 -1.19
CA ALA A 114 10.18 4.18 -1.79
C ALA A 114 9.87 2.91 -0.98
N SER A 115 9.96 2.99 0.35
CA SER A 115 9.54 1.90 1.25
C SER A 115 8.05 1.59 1.16
N LEU A 116 7.20 2.60 0.99
CA LEU A 116 5.76 2.44 0.83
C LEU A 116 5.41 1.72 -0.47
N LEU A 117 6.08 2.06 -1.58
CA LEU A 117 5.91 1.32 -2.84
C LEU A 117 6.33 -0.14 -2.69
N LYS A 118 7.49 -0.40 -2.07
CA LYS A 118 7.93 -1.77 -1.76
C LYS A 118 6.92 -2.51 -0.89
N LEU A 119 6.35 -1.83 0.10
CA LEU A 119 5.33 -2.40 0.99
C LEU A 119 4.07 -2.79 0.20
N PHE A 120 3.57 -1.90 -0.66
CA PHE A 120 2.39 -2.18 -1.49
C PHE A 120 2.58 -3.46 -2.31
N LEU A 121 3.69 -3.55 -3.04
CA LEU A 121 4.00 -4.72 -3.89
C LEU A 121 4.19 -6.01 -3.09
N ARG A 122 4.78 -5.90 -1.89
CA ARG A 122 5.03 -7.05 -1.01
C ARG A 122 3.76 -7.59 -0.37
N GLU A 123 2.79 -6.74 -0.06
CA GLU A 123 1.55 -7.15 0.58
C GLU A 123 0.50 -7.68 -0.41
N LEU A 124 0.74 -7.61 -1.73
CA LEU A 124 -0.19 -8.19 -2.70
C LEU A 124 -0.46 -9.68 -2.37
N PRO A 125 -1.73 -10.12 -2.39
CA PRO A 125 -2.07 -11.53 -2.10
C PRO A 125 -1.40 -12.51 -3.06
N ASP A 126 -1.25 -12.11 -4.32
CA ASP A 126 -0.50 -12.84 -5.35
C ASP A 126 0.76 -12.05 -5.72
N SER A 127 1.87 -12.76 -5.94
CA SER A 127 3.09 -12.13 -6.42
C SER A 127 2.87 -11.45 -7.77
N LEU A 128 3.45 -10.26 -7.95
CA LEU A 128 3.35 -9.51 -9.20
C LEU A 128 3.75 -10.35 -10.42
N ILE A 129 4.79 -11.17 -10.26
CA ILE A 129 5.09 -12.28 -11.18
C ILE A 129 4.26 -13.47 -10.72
N THR A 130 3.15 -13.73 -11.41
CA THR A 130 2.24 -14.82 -11.06
C THR A 130 2.93 -16.19 -11.17
N SER A 131 2.49 -17.16 -10.37
CA SER A 131 3.03 -18.54 -10.37
C SER A 131 2.98 -19.19 -11.76
N ALA A 132 1.97 -18.85 -12.58
CA ALA A 132 1.85 -19.31 -13.96
C ALA A 132 2.98 -18.79 -14.88
N LEU A 133 3.53 -17.60 -14.59
CA LEU A 133 4.60 -16.99 -15.37
C LEU A 133 6.00 -17.39 -14.87
N GLN A 134 6.14 -17.77 -13.60
CA GLN A 134 7.43 -18.10 -12.98
C GLN A 134 8.26 -19.13 -13.78
N PRO A 135 7.72 -20.29 -14.23
CA PRO A 135 8.51 -21.25 -15.00
C PRO A 135 9.09 -20.66 -16.28
N ARG A 136 8.32 -19.79 -16.96
CA ARG A 136 8.74 -19.14 -18.20
C ARG A 136 9.86 -18.15 -17.96
N PHE A 137 9.81 -17.37 -16.87
CA PHE A 137 10.91 -16.48 -16.48
C PHE A 137 12.19 -17.25 -16.13
N ILE A 138 12.07 -18.37 -15.41
CA ILE A 138 13.21 -19.22 -15.07
C ILE A 138 13.85 -19.82 -16.32
N GLN A 139 13.03 -20.34 -17.25
CA GLN A 139 13.52 -20.87 -18.52
C GLN A 139 14.29 -19.81 -19.32
N LEU A 140 13.72 -18.61 -19.48
CA LEU A 140 14.40 -17.51 -20.17
C LEU A 140 15.75 -17.15 -19.52
N PHE A 141 15.83 -17.16 -18.20
CA PHE A 141 17.09 -16.91 -17.48
C PHE A 141 18.14 -18.00 -17.77
N GLN A 142 17.73 -19.28 -17.77
CA GLN A 142 18.61 -20.40 -18.10
C GLN A 142 19.12 -20.34 -19.54
N ASP A 143 18.24 -20.03 -20.49
CA ASP A 143 18.58 -19.90 -21.91
C ASP A 143 19.57 -18.76 -22.17
N LEU A 144 19.41 -17.63 -21.46
CA LEU A 144 20.33 -16.49 -21.53
C LEU A 144 21.69 -16.79 -20.87
N GLY A 145 21.70 -17.53 -19.76
CA GLY A 145 22.94 -18.01 -19.12
C GLY A 145 23.74 -18.91 -20.06
N TRP A 146 23.05 -19.83 -20.74
CA TRP A 146 23.64 -20.72 -21.73
C TRP A 146 24.20 -19.97 -22.95
N GLN A 147 23.54 -18.90 -23.40
CA GLN A 147 24.08 -18.08 -24.49
C GLN A 147 25.37 -17.37 -24.11
N LYS A 148 25.48 -16.79 -22.90
CA LYS A 148 26.72 -16.13 -22.45
C LYS A 148 27.92 -17.07 -22.47
N ASP A 149 27.74 -18.30 -22.00
CA ASP A 149 28.81 -19.31 -22.00
C ASP A 149 29.19 -19.73 -23.42
N LYS A 150 28.21 -19.76 -24.34
CA LYS A 150 28.42 -20.08 -25.76
C LYS A 150 29.20 -18.97 -26.47
N TRP A 151 28.87 -17.69 -26.23
CA TRP A 151 29.57 -16.54 -26.80
C TRP A 151 31.01 -16.42 -26.27
N LEU A 152 31.22 -16.59 -24.95
CA LEU A 152 32.56 -16.57 -24.34
C LEU A 152 33.45 -17.71 -24.86
N ASN A 153 32.88 -18.91 -25.10
CA ASN A 153 33.61 -20.04 -25.65
C ASN A 153 33.82 -19.98 -27.18
N VAL A 154 33.10 -19.11 -27.89
CA VAL A 154 33.35 -18.81 -29.31
C VAL A 154 34.48 -17.77 -29.44
N GLU A 155 34.47 -16.73 -28.60
CA GLU A 155 35.50 -15.69 -28.63
C GLU A 155 36.87 -16.22 -28.19
N ARG A 156 36.91 -17.09 -27.17
CA ARG A 156 38.15 -17.75 -26.73
C ARG A 156 38.78 -18.64 -27.81
N ARG A 157 37.98 -19.18 -28.73
CA ARG A 157 38.45 -20.01 -29.86
C ARG A 157 38.87 -19.21 -31.10
N ARG A 158 38.71 -17.88 -31.09
CA ARG A 158 39.16 -16.99 -32.18
C ARG A 158 40.47 -16.27 -31.85
N SER A 159 40.95 -16.38 -30.61
CA SER A 159 42.18 -15.76 -30.12
C SER A 159 43.35 -16.74 -29.91
N ASP A 160 43.13 -18.03 -30.19
CA ASP A 160 44.15 -19.09 -30.32
C ASP A 160 44.33 -19.43 -31.82
#